data_AF-A0A2T2SY23-F1
#
_entry.id   AF-A0A2T2SY23-F1
#
_cell.length_a   1.000
_cell.length_b   1.000
_cell.length_c   1.000
_cell.angle_alpha   90.00
_cell.angle_beta   90.00
_cell.angle_gamma   90.00
#
_symmetry.space_group_name_H-M   'P 1'
#
loop_
_entity.id
_entity.type
_entity.pdbx_description
1 polymer ?
#
loop_
_entity_poly.entity_id
_entity_poly.type
_entity_poly.pdbx_seq_one_letter_code
_entity_poly.pdbx_strand_id
1 'polypeptide(L)'
;IGEHVREGYGRADLADKLRRAGLEPVKGLYTYGPYGSTAWRGLIKWPMQMLGATWASLLVLPLYYVAALPLGLLLNAADVEQDNERGTGLFMVARRPHDAN
;
A
#
# COMPACT_ATOMS: atom_id res chain seq x y z
N ILE A 1 -12.35 -15.59 -2.25
CA ILE A 1 -12.14 -14.23 -1.69
C ILE A 1 -11.88 -13.31 -2.88
N GLY A 2 -12.77 -12.36 -3.16
CA GLY A 2 -12.64 -11.42 -4.27
C GLY A 2 -12.26 -10.05 -3.76
N GLU A 3 -11.11 -9.54 -4.19
CA GLU A 3 -10.65 -8.19 -3.83
C GLU A 3 -11.44 -7.19 -4.69
N HIS A 4 -12.38 -6.45 -4.08
CA HIS A 4 -13.07 -5.36 -4.76
C HIS A 4 -12.17 -4.12 -4.72
N VAL A 5 -11.23 -4.03 -5.67
CA VAL A 5 -10.42 -2.83 -5.87
C VAL A 5 -11.23 -1.83 -6.70
N ARG A 6 -11.49 -0.64 -6.16
CA ARG A 6 -11.93 0.50 -6.96
C ARG A 6 -10.73 1.03 -7.71
N GLU A 7 -10.91 1.39 -8.98
CA GLU A 7 -9.91 2.17 -9.72
C GLU A 7 -9.53 3.39 -8.88
N GLY A 8 -8.24 3.48 -8.53
CA GLY A 8 -7.72 4.53 -7.69
C GLY A 8 -7.67 5.87 -8.41
N TYR A 9 -7.16 6.89 -7.73
CA TYR A 9 -6.88 8.17 -8.36
C TYR A 9 -5.41 8.25 -8.78
N GLY A 10 -5.16 8.87 -9.94
CA GLY A 10 -3.82 9.37 -10.25
C GLY A 10 -3.42 10.48 -9.29
N ARG A 11 -2.11 10.75 -9.18
CA ARG A 11 -1.58 11.82 -8.31
C ARG A 11 -2.19 13.19 -8.64
N ALA A 12 -2.33 13.52 -9.92
CA ALA A 12 -2.95 14.76 -10.37
C ALA A 12 -4.45 14.80 -10.02
N ASP A 13 -5.18 13.73 -10.31
CA ASP A 13 -6.62 13.64 -10.04
C ASP A 13 -6.95 13.81 -8.55
N LEU A 14 -6.16 13.18 -7.68
CA LEU A 14 -6.34 13.30 -6.24
C LEU A 14 -6.05 14.73 -5.77
N ALA A 15 -4.97 15.35 -6.27
CA ALA A 15 -4.66 16.74 -5.95
C ALA A 15 -5.79 17.69 -6.39
N ASP A 16 -6.36 17.48 -7.57
CA ASP A 16 -7.45 18.31 -8.08
C ASP A 16 -8.76 18.06 -7.33
N LYS A 17 -9.01 16.84 -6.86
CA LYS A 17 -10.15 16.56 -5.97
C LYS A 17 -10.00 17.30 -4.64
N LEU A 18 -8.80 17.33 -4.06
CA LEU A 18 -8.53 18.06 -2.83
C LEU A 18 -8.69 19.57 -3.02
N ARG A 19 -8.17 20.13 -4.13
CA ARG A 19 -8.38 21.54 -4.48
C ARG A 19 -9.86 21.90 -4.65
N ARG A 20 -10.62 21.07 -5.36
CA ARG A 20 -12.08 21.24 -5.50
C ARG A 20 -12.83 21.17 -4.16
N ALA A 21 -12.29 20.47 -3.18
CA ALA A 21 -12.80 20.43 -1.82
C ALA A 21 -12.33 21.60 -0.94
N GLY A 22 -11.60 22.58 -1.49
CA GLY A 22 -11.08 23.73 -0.76
C GLY A 22 -9.84 23.42 0.09
N LEU A 23 -9.12 22.33 -0.20
CA LEU A 23 -7.87 21.97 0.46
C LEU A 23 -6.67 22.21 -0.47
N GLU A 24 -5.53 22.56 0.11
CA GLU A 24 -4.28 22.72 -0.63
C GLU A 24 -3.38 21.49 -0.42
N PRO A 25 -3.11 20.68 -1.46
CA PRO A 25 -2.18 19.56 -1.39
C PRO A 25 -0.74 20.04 -1.10
N VAL A 26 -0.10 19.46 -0.09
CA VAL A 26 1.25 19.86 0.37
C VAL A 26 2.30 18.82 0.01
N LYS A 27 1.96 17.53 0.14
CA LYS A 27 2.89 16.42 -0.14
C LYS A 27 2.11 15.26 -0.76
N GLY A 28 2.64 14.67 -1.82
CA GLY A 28 2.09 13.46 -2.42
C GLY A 28 3.19 12.44 -2.64
N LEU A 29 3.03 11.25 -2.05
CA LEU A 29 3.98 10.14 -2.03
C LEU A 29 3.31 8.88 -2.59
N TYR A 30 4.06 8.07 -3.33
CA TYR A 30 3.64 6.70 -3.63
C TYR A 30 4.01 5.77 -2.47
N THR A 31 3.07 4.91 -2.10
CA THR A 31 3.25 3.86 -1.10
C THR A 31 3.06 2.50 -1.76
N TYR A 32 3.53 1.43 -1.11
CA TYR A 32 3.58 0.11 -1.73
C TYR A 32 4.37 0.16 -3.03
N GLY A 33 5.61 0.66 -2.92
CA GLY A 33 6.58 0.65 -4.00
C GLY A 33 7.01 -0.78 -4.36
N PRO A 34 8.09 -0.96 -5.13
CA PRO A 34 8.57 -2.29 -5.50
C PRO A 34 8.79 -3.21 -4.30
N TYR A 35 9.31 -2.69 -3.19
CA TYR A 35 9.56 -3.44 -1.97
C TYR A 35 8.26 -3.76 -1.22
N GLY A 36 7.41 -2.77 -0.98
CA GLY A 36 6.13 -2.93 -0.28
C GLY A 36 5.16 -3.82 -1.06
N SER A 37 5.09 -3.69 -2.38
CA SER A 37 4.29 -4.57 -3.24
C SER A 37 4.79 -6.01 -3.22
N THR A 38 6.11 -6.22 -3.12
CA THR A 38 6.68 -7.57 -2.99
C THR A 38 6.42 -8.16 -1.61
N ALA A 39 6.57 -7.35 -0.55
CA ALA A 39 6.21 -7.75 0.80
C ALA A 39 4.73 -8.14 0.90
N TRP A 40 3.83 -7.34 0.31
CA TRP A 40 2.39 -7.63 0.28
C TRP A 40 2.09 -8.94 -0.46
N ARG A 41 2.77 -9.22 -1.58
CA ARG A 41 2.58 -10.50 -2.28
C ARG A 41 2.96 -11.70 -1.40
N GLY A 42 4.11 -11.62 -0.75
CA GLY A 42 4.60 -12.70 0.12
C GLY A 42 3.79 -12.85 1.41
N LEU A 43 3.42 -11.73 2.04
CA LEU A 43 2.73 -11.77 3.34
C LEU A 43 1.22 -11.90 3.24
N ILE A 44 0.59 -11.50 2.13
CA ILE A 44 -0.87 -11.47 2.03
C ILE A 44 -1.37 -12.28 0.84
N LYS A 45 -0.93 -11.94 -0.38
CA LYS A 45 -1.48 -12.53 -1.60
C LYS A 45 -1.28 -14.04 -1.66
N TRP A 46 -0.05 -14.52 -1.51
CA TRP A 46 0.25 -15.95 -1.59
C TRP A 46 -0.42 -16.74 -0.46
N PRO A 47 -0.36 -16.33 0.81
CA PRO A 47 -1.12 -16.99 1.88
C PRO A 47 -2.61 -17.08 1.61
N MET A 48 -3.23 -16.00 1.12
CA MET A 48 -4.65 -16.00 0.77
C MET A 48 -4.97 -16.97 -0.37
N GLN A 49 -4.11 -17.04 -1.39
CA GLN A 49 -4.25 -18.00 -2.49
C GLN A 49 -4.08 -19.45 -2.01
N MET A 50 -3.13 -19.72 -1.12
CA MET A 50 -2.92 -21.04 -0.51
C MET A 50 -4.16 -21.50 0.27
N LEU A 51 -4.75 -20.60 1.08
CA LEU A 51 -5.99 -20.88 1.82
C LEU A 51 -7.18 -21.13 0.90
N GLY A 52 -7.27 -20.37 -0.21
CA GLY A 52 -8.32 -20.56 -1.20
C GLY A 52 -8.19 -21.88 -1.99
N ALA A 53 -6.97 -22.42 -2.12
CA ALA A 53 -6.73 -23.67 -2.82
C ALA A 53 -7.02 -24.90 -1.96
N THR A 54 -6.65 -24.89 -0.67
CA THR A 54 -6.88 -26.02 0.24
C THR A 54 -6.86 -25.62 1.71
N TRP A 55 -7.69 -26.27 2.51
CA TRP A 55 -7.69 -26.18 3.97
C TRP A 55 -6.34 -26.59 4.60
N ALA A 56 -5.62 -27.53 3.97
CA ALA A 56 -4.35 -28.04 4.48
C ALA A 56 -3.27 -26.95 4.61
N SER A 57 -3.41 -25.85 3.88
CA SER A 57 -2.55 -24.67 3.97
C SER A 57 -2.49 -24.10 5.38
N LEU A 58 -3.52 -24.29 6.22
CA LEU A 58 -3.50 -23.85 7.63
C LEU A 58 -2.38 -24.47 8.45
N LEU A 59 -1.92 -25.68 8.09
CA LEU A 59 -0.80 -26.34 8.76
C LEU A 59 0.57 -25.84 8.25
N VAL A 60 0.63 -25.45 6.97
CA VAL A 60 1.87 -25.02 6.31
C VAL A 60 2.17 -23.55 6.60
N LEU A 61 1.14 -22.71 6.67
CA LEU A 61 1.27 -21.27 6.81
C LEU A 61 2.03 -20.82 8.07
N PRO A 62 1.88 -21.45 9.24
CA PRO A 62 2.70 -21.11 10.40
C PRO A 62 4.20 -21.21 10.11
N LEU A 63 4.65 -22.31 9.48
CA LEU A 63 6.07 -22.49 9.10
C LEU A 63 6.48 -21.50 8.02
N TYR A 64 5.62 -21.24 7.04
CA TYR A 64 5.85 -20.24 6.01
C TYR A 64 6.11 -18.85 6.62
N TYR A 65 5.30 -18.42 7.59
CA TYR A 65 5.43 -17.10 8.20
C TYR A 65 6.66 -16.95 9.10
N VAL A 66 7.20 -18.04 9.65
CA VAL A 66 8.49 -17.97 10.37
C VAL A 66 9.60 -17.41 9.46
N ALA A 67 9.61 -17.77 8.18
CA ALA A 67 10.56 -17.23 7.20
C ALA A 67 10.05 -15.95 6.52
N ALA A 68 8.77 -15.89 6.16
CA ALA A 68 8.21 -14.78 5.40
C ALA A 68 8.09 -13.49 6.21
N LEU A 69 7.78 -13.56 7.51
CA LEU A 69 7.64 -12.38 8.37
C LEU A 69 8.92 -11.54 8.47
N PRO A 70 10.09 -12.07 8.86
CA PRO A 70 11.29 -11.24 8.97
C PRO A 70 11.67 -10.61 7.63
N LEU A 71 11.61 -11.38 6.53
CA LEU A 71 11.88 -10.85 5.18
C LEU A 71 10.86 -9.77 4.79
N GLY A 72 9.58 -10.01 5.04
CA GLY A 72 8.51 -9.07 4.73
C GLY A 72 8.61 -7.79 5.55
N LEU A 73 9.00 -7.87 6.83
CA LEU A 73 9.24 -6.69 7.68
C LEU A 73 10.40 -5.86 7.17
N LEU A 74 11.52 -6.49 6.78
CA LEU A 74 12.66 -5.79 6.18
C LEU A 74 12.27 -5.07 4.87
N LEU A 75 11.50 -5.75 4.01
CA LEU A 75 11.01 -5.15 2.77
C LEU A 75 10.05 -3.98 3.03
N ASN A 76 9.16 -4.07 4.02
CA ASN A 76 8.28 -2.96 4.39
C ASN A 76 9.07 -1.78 4.99
N ALA A 77 10.05 -2.05 5.85
CA ALA A 77 10.92 -1.01 6.40
C ALA A 77 11.67 -0.27 5.27
N ALA A 78 12.22 -1.01 4.30
CA ALA A 78 12.88 -0.43 3.14
C ALA A 78 11.92 0.38 2.26
N ASP A 79 10.66 -0.03 2.11
CA ASP A 79 9.64 0.68 1.31
C ASP A 79 9.24 2.02 1.96
N VAL A 80 9.14 2.06 3.30
CA VAL A 80 8.76 3.26 4.06
C VAL A 80 9.88 4.30 4.09
N GLU A 81 11.13 3.86 4.14
CA GLU A 81 12.29 4.77 4.15
C GLU A 81 12.55 5.39 2.76
N GLN A 82 12.07 4.77 1.68
CA GLN A 82 12.30 5.24 0.32
C GLN A 82 11.21 6.18 -0.19
N ASP A 83 11.64 7.26 -0.84
CA ASP A 83 10.76 8.06 -1.70
C ASP A 83 10.52 7.31 -3.01
N ASN A 84 9.44 6.52 -3.04
CA ASN A 84 9.09 5.70 -4.19
C ASN A 84 8.63 6.55 -5.39
N GLU A 85 9.24 6.36 -6.55
CA GLU A 85 8.82 6.98 -7.82
C GLU A 85 7.46 6.44 -8.33
N ARG A 86 7.11 5.22 -7.90
CA ARG A 86 5.88 4.50 -8.28
C ARG A 86 5.44 3.56 -7.16
N GLY A 87 4.15 3.28 -7.08
CA GLY A 87 3.58 2.35 -6.11
C GLY A 87 2.10 2.13 -6.36
N THR A 88 1.53 1.09 -5.75
CA THR A 88 0.09 0.80 -5.89
C THR A 88 -0.77 1.65 -4.94
N GLY A 89 -0.16 2.27 -3.94
CA GLY A 89 -0.82 3.22 -3.05
C GLY A 89 -0.37 4.66 -3.34
N LEU A 90 -1.26 5.60 -3.03
CA LEU A 90 -1.00 7.03 -3.11
C LEU A 90 -1.39 7.67 -1.77
N PHE A 91 -0.43 8.30 -1.11
CA PHE A 91 -0.64 9.03 0.13
C PHE A 91 -0.44 10.52 -0.11
N MET A 92 -1.43 11.33 0.27
CA MET A 92 -1.38 12.77 0.07
C MET A 92 -1.74 13.51 1.35
N VAL A 93 -0.86 14.45 1.75
CA VAL A 93 -1.10 15.40 2.83
C VAL A 93 -1.61 16.68 2.21
N ALA A 94 -2.71 17.20 2.72
CA ALA A 94 -3.27 18.49 2.35
C ALA A 94 -3.54 19.33 3.59
N ARG A 95 -3.55 20.64 3.42
CA ARG A 95 -3.87 21.60 4.49
C ARG A 95 -5.09 22.42 4.11
N ARG A 96 -5.78 22.97 5.11
CA ARG A 96 -6.72 24.06 4.86
C ARG A 96 -5.92 25.30 4.42
N PRO A 97 -6.31 25.98 3.34
CA PRO A 97 -5.76 27.29 3.01
C PRO A 97 -5.93 28.20 4.23
N HIS A 98 -4.86 28.84 4.67
CA HIS A 98 -4.99 29.88 5.68
C HIS A 98 -5.56 31.08 4.95
N ASP A 99 -6.81 31.44 5.22
CA ASP A 99 -7.37 32.69 4.74
C ASP A 99 -6.40 33.81 5.18
N ALA A 100 -5.80 34.48 4.21
CA ALA A 100 -5.09 35.71 4.44
C ALA A 100 -6.18 36.75 4.75
N ASN A 101 -6.42 36.99 6.04
CA ASN A 101 -7.01 38.24 6.50
C ASN A 101 -6.09 39.40 6.09
#